data_AF-A0A2E1AIB5-F1
#
_entry.id   AF-A0A2E1AIB5-F1
#
_cell.length_a   1.000
_cell.length_b   1.000
_cell.length_c   1.000
_cell.angle_alpha   90.00
_cell.angle_beta   90.00
_cell.angle_gamma   90.00
#
_symmetry.space_group_name_H-M   'P 1'
#
loop_
_entity.id
_entity.type
_entity.pdbx_description
1 polymer ?
#
loop_
_entity_poly.entity_id
_entity_poly.type
_entity_poly.pdbx_seq_one_letter_code
_entity_poly.pdbx_strand_id
1 'polypeptide(L)'
;MEPPVNPTDRNQHYLPTIAWYGECVLIGSSTGLSLIDPRNPEQHLHLAHITDRSINHVAVNEQTKTIAFNVAQEPVVFIVQSGGSVSSIRAERQAVTALAVSADGHLIAVASSDIQADYGLYYDTQIQIATTDGQLVSNFEPDTDIEIITDMFFGEEDMSVLTHNVWPGYFGDDIALWNVVTGSPRWNYNDLTSNLQTLSDSDPLAITTMTFQDDIILLGGLDGYYNDRNFYGYGVHLWDIRTRHRIKTIRVRSRFDESDIYSMPGLLMAFDSQRPILATSFGDSSVQFHEVETGKRIGEFTSEQEHVRQIVMNPDQDLLAILTDENVAIFDLEMMQIVASFSLLNII
;
A
#
# COMPACT_ATOMS: atom_id res chain seq x y z
N MET A 1 10.77 20.98 26.47
CA MET A 1 11.41 19.66 26.56
C MET A 1 10.30 18.67 26.39
N GLU A 2 10.15 18.15 25.18
CA GLU A 2 9.25 17.03 24.93
C GLU A 2 9.69 15.84 25.80
N PRO A 3 8.75 15.09 26.38
CA PRO A 3 9.11 13.89 27.12
C PRO A 3 9.76 12.89 26.14
N PRO A 4 10.77 12.12 26.59
CA PRO A 4 11.32 11.07 25.77
C PRO A 4 10.21 10.09 25.39
N VAL A 5 10.05 9.83 24.09
CA VAL A 5 9.22 8.74 23.57
C VAL A 5 9.70 7.48 24.28
N ASN A 6 8.81 6.89 25.09
CA ASN A 6 9.14 5.71 25.87
C ASN A 6 9.23 4.53 24.89
N PRO A 7 10.42 3.95 24.63
CA PRO A 7 10.60 2.94 23.57
C PRO A 7 10.11 1.55 24.00
N THR A 8 9.06 1.47 24.83
CA THR A 8 8.65 0.23 25.49
C THR A 8 7.63 -0.58 24.72
N ASP A 9 7.27 -0.20 23.50
CA ASP A 9 6.52 -1.08 22.59
C ASP A 9 7.46 -1.87 21.66
N ARG A 10 8.55 -2.41 22.23
CA ARG A 10 9.44 -3.40 21.59
C ARG A 10 8.72 -4.68 21.12
N ASN A 11 7.42 -4.80 21.43
CA ASN A 11 6.55 -5.91 21.05
C ASN A 11 5.58 -5.57 19.91
N GLN A 12 5.68 -4.41 19.27
CA GLN A 12 5.18 -4.30 17.91
C GLN A 12 6.09 -5.17 17.04
N HIS A 13 5.62 -6.38 16.74
CA HIS A 13 6.22 -7.23 15.71
C HIS A 13 6.14 -6.45 14.41
N TYR A 14 7.19 -5.70 14.09
CA TYR A 14 7.29 -5.03 12.82
C TYR A 14 7.36 -6.10 11.74
N LEU A 15 6.30 -6.16 10.94
CA LEU A 15 6.20 -7.11 9.86
C LEU A 15 7.08 -6.64 8.71
N PRO A 16 7.76 -7.55 8.01
CA PRO A 16 8.53 -7.17 6.83
C PRO A 16 7.60 -6.58 5.77
N THR A 17 8.17 -5.75 4.91
CA THR A 17 7.51 -5.23 3.71
C THR A 17 8.34 -5.54 2.49
N ILE A 18 7.68 -5.74 1.35
CA ILE A 18 8.33 -6.03 0.08
C ILE A 18 7.97 -4.99 -0.99
N ALA A 19 8.90 -4.79 -1.92
CA ALA A 19 8.66 -4.10 -3.18
C ALA A 19 9.51 -4.75 -4.27
N TRP A 20 9.14 -4.57 -5.54
CA TRP A 20 10.02 -4.96 -6.64
C TRP A 20 11.09 -3.91 -6.90
N TYR A 21 12.29 -4.38 -7.24
CA TYR A 21 13.38 -3.58 -7.77
C TYR A 21 14.02 -4.30 -8.97
N GLY A 22 13.55 -3.97 -10.16
CA GLY A 22 13.76 -4.74 -11.38
C GLY A 22 13.26 -6.18 -11.22
N GLU A 23 14.13 -7.13 -11.52
CA GLU A 23 13.90 -8.57 -11.34
C GLU A 23 14.08 -9.06 -9.90
N CYS A 24 14.46 -8.17 -8.98
CA CYS A 24 14.73 -8.50 -7.59
C CYS A 24 13.58 -8.07 -6.67
N VAL A 25 13.46 -8.75 -5.53
CA VAL A 25 12.58 -8.32 -4.45
C VAL A 25 13.41 -7.56 -3.43
N LEU A 26 13.00 -6.32 -3.18
CA LEU A 26 13.48 -5.49 -2.08
C LEU A 26 12.67 -5.84 -0.82
N ILE A 27 13.36 -6.09 0.29
CA ILE A 27 12.74 -6.44 1.58
C ILE A 27 13.21 -5.45 2.62
N GLY A 28 12.26 -4.74 3.24
CA GLY A 28 12.45 -4.01 4.49
C GLY A 28 12.09 -4.89 5.67
N SER A 29 12.99 -5.02 6.65
CA SER A 29 12.82 -5.88 7.82
C SER A 29 13.48 -5.30 9.07
N SER A 30 13.47 -6.09 10.16
CA SER A 30 14.20 -5.83 11.41
C SER A 30 15.73 -5.82 11.28
N THR A 31 16.29 -6.40 10.21
CA THR A 31 17.74 -6.39 9.93
C THR A 31 18.14 -5.25 8.99
N GLY A 32 17.16 -4.59 8.38
CA GLY A 32 17.35 -3.46 7.48
C GLY A 32 16.79 -3.73 6.09
N LEU A 33 17.53 -3.30 5.07
CA LEU A 33 17.09 -3.34 3.68
C LEU A 33 17.90 -4.36 2.91
N SER A 34 17.25 -5.36 2.34
CA SER A 34 17.88 -6.45 1.59
C SER A 34 17.30 -6.55 0.18
N LEU A 35 18.14 -6.81 -0.80
CA LEU A 35 17.76 -7.01 -2.20
C LEU A 35 18.05 -8.46 -2.61
N ILE A 36 17.05 -9.14 -3.13
CA ILE A 36 17.08 -10.59 -3.36
C ILE A 36 16.72 -10.88 -4.82
N ASP A 37 17.59 -11.58 -5.54
CA ASP A 37 17.20 -12.21 -6.82
C ASP A 37 16.45 -13.51 -6.47
N PRO A 38 15.15 -13.63 -6.80
CA PRO A 38 14.38 -14.82 -6.46
C PRO A 38 14.93 -16.12 -7.08
N ARG A 39 15.74 -16.02 -8.14
CA ARG A 39 16.40 -17.17 -8.78
C ARG A 39 17.64 -17.64 -8.01
N ASN A 40 18.15 -16.83 -7.09
CA ASN A 40 19.31 -17.15 -6.26
C ASN A 40 19.21 -16.49 -4.87
N PRO A 41 18.20 -16.86 -4.06
CA PRO A 41 17.87 -16.15 -2.82
C PRO A 41 18.95 -16.25 -1.73
N GLU A 42 19.81 -17.28 -1.81
CA GLU A 42 20.96 -17.47 -0.90
C GLU A 42 22.05 -16.41 -1.07
N GLN A 43 22.06 -15.70 -2.20
CA GLN A 43 23.01 -14.61 -2.48
C GLN A 43 22.25 -13.29 -2.56
N HIS A 44 21.83 -12.78 -1.39
CA HIS A 44 21.19 -11.47 -1.30
C HIS A 44 22.17 -10.37 -0.90
N LEU A 45 21.82 -9.13 -1.28
CA LEU A 45 22.61 -7.95 -1.02
C LEU A 45 21.96 -7.13 0.09
N HIS A 46 22.69 -6.88 1.19
CA HIS A 46 22.26 -5.92 2.21
C HIS A 46 22.59 -4.50 1.76
N LEU A 47 21.56 -3.66 1.59
CA LEU A 47 21.66 -2.26 1.21
C LEU A 47 21.78 -1.35 2.43
N ALA A 48 21.09 -1.67 3.51
CA ALA A 48 21.15 -0.95 4.78
C ALA A 48 21.03 -1.94 5.94
N HIS A 49 21.80 -1.71 7.02
CA HIS A 49 21.74 -2.54 8.22
C HIS A 49 21.11 -1.73 9.36
N ILE A 50 20.07 -2.29 9.99
CA ILE A 50 19.41 -1.72 11.17
C ILE A 50 19.59 -2.69 12.34
N THR A 51 19.89 -2.18 13.54
CA THR A 51 20.29 -3.03 14.69
C THR A 51 19.26 -3.12 15.81
N ASP A 52 18.31 -2.20 15.86
CA ASP A 52 17.42 -2.01 17.01
C ASP A 52 15.96 -1.70 16.63
N ARG A 53 15.67 -1.62 15.33
CA ARG A 53 14.38 -1.21 14.76
C ARG A 53 14.11 -1.93 13.43
N SER A 54 12.96 -1.67 12.82
CA SER A 54 12.57 -2.24 11.52
C SER A 54 12.38 -1.18 10.46
N ILE A 55 12.51 -1.56 9.19
CA ILE A 55 11.98 -0.78 8.08
C ILE A 55 10.48 -1.06 7.97
N ASN A 56 9.67 0.01 7.95
CA ASN A 56 8.20 -0.10 7.90
C ASN A 56 7.63 0.19 6.52
N HIS A 57 8.23 1.14 5.82
CA HIS A 57 7.75 1.61 4.53
C HIS A 57 8.91 1.64 3.55
N VAL A 58 8.66 1.12 2.37
CA VAL A 58 9.54 1.19 1.21
C VAL A 58 8.75 1.69 0.01
N ALA A 59 9.34 2.58 -0.77
CA ALA A 59 8.81 3.02 -2.04
C ALA A 59 9.94 3.01 -3.06
N VAL A 60 9.66 2.47 -4.24
CA VAL A 60 10.67 2.28 -5.29
C VAL A 60 10.22 2.96 -6.57
N ASN A 61 11.12 3.70 -7.20
CA ASN A 61 10.96 4.10 -8.59
C ASN A 61 11.95 3.31 -9.46
N GLU A 62 11.39 2.52 -10.36
CA GLU A 62 12.16 1.60 -11.20
C GLU A 62 12.99 2.28 -12.28
N GLN A 63 12.45 3.33 -12.88
CA GLN A 63 13.11 4.00 -14.01
C GLN A 63 14.38 4.71 -13.55
N THR A 64 14.33 5.36 -12.40
CA THR A 64 15.45 6.09 -11.79
C THR A 64 16.25 5.25 -10.81
N LYS A 65 15.77 4.04 -10.49
CA LYS A 65 16.36 3.15 -9.48
C LYS A 65 16.50 3.84 -8.13
N THR A 66 15.49 4.62 -7.76
CA THR A 66 15.40 5.33 -6.48
C THR A 66 14.68 4.46 -5.47
N ILE A 67 15.24 4.34 -4.26
CA ILE A 67 14.61 3.67 -3.13
C ILE A 67 14.43 4.69 -2.02
N ALA A 68 13.20 4.90 -1.59
CA ALA A 68 12.88 5.65 -0.39
C ALA A 68 12.40 4.68 0.70
N PHE A 69 12.90 4.83 1.92
CA PHE A 69 12.47 3.98 3.02
C PHE A 69 12.51 4.72 4.36
N ASN A 70 11.72 4.23 5.30
CA ASN A 70 11.67 4.75 6.67
C ASN A 70 11.98 3.64 7.68
N VAL A 71 12.74 4.00 8.71
CA VAL A 71 12.95 3.18 9.91
C VAL A 71 11.87 3.53 10.93
N ALA A 72 11.23 2.50 11.49
CA ALA A 72 10.14 2.61 12.45
C ALA A 72 10.44 3.62 13.57
N GLN A 73 9.44 4.43 13.96
CA GLN A 73 9.59 5.42 15.04
C GLN A 73 10.71 6.46 14.80
N GLU A 74 11.17 6.62 13.56
CA GLU A 74 11.96 7.78 13.14
C GLU A 74 11.14 8.66 12.20
N PRO A 75 11.14 9.99 12.39
CA PRO A 75 10.53 10.91 11.45
C PRO A 75 11.51 11.20 10.30
N VAL A 76 12.19 10.18 9.76
CA VAL A 76 13.22 10.34 8.73
C VAL A 76 12.98 9.36 7.60
N VAL A 77 12.91 9.88 6.38
CA VAL A 77 12.88 9.10 5.15
C VAL A 77 14.26 9.18 4.54
N PHE A 78 14.89 8.03 4.34
CA PHE A 78 16.15 7.91 3.61
C PHE A 78 15.86 7.67 2.14
N ILE A 79 16.61 8.34 1.27
CA ILE A 79 16.48 8.20 -0.18
C ILE A 79 17.83 7.77 -0.73
N VAL A 80 17.85 6.63 -1.41
CA VAL A 80 19.02 6.06 -2.08
C VAL A 80 18.78 6.16 -3.57
N GLN A 81 19.61 6.92 -4.28
CA GLN A 81 19.50 7.07 -5.74
C GLN A 81 20.51 6.16 -6.47
N SER A 82 20.29 5.97 -7.77
CA SER A 82 21.24 5.29 -8.65
C SER A 82 22.63 5.93 -8.56
N GLY A 83 23.64 5.12 -8.22
CA GLY A 83 25.01 5.58 -7.98
C GLY A 83 25.39 5.71 -6.50
N GLY A 84 24.45 5.48 -5.58
CA GLY A 84 24.72 5.38 -4.14
C GLY A 84 24.72 6.71 -3.39
N SER A 85 24.25 7.81 -4.00
CA SER A 85 23.97 9.03 -3.26
C SER A 85 22.81 8.77 -2.29
N VAL A 86 22.98 9.27 -1.07
CA VAL A 86 21.98 9.17 -0.01
C VAL A 86 21.60 10.58 0.43
N SER A 87 20.32 10.88 0.40
CA SER A 87 19.72 12.08 0.98
C SER A 87 18.67 11.67 2.01
N SER A 88 18.11 12.63 2.73
CA SER A 88 17.01 12.36 3.64
C SER A 88 16.02 13.52 3.72
N ILE A 89 14.78 13.17 4.05
CA ILE A 89 13.70 14.10 4.38
C ILE A 89 13.34 13.85 5.83
N ARG A 90 13.22 14.92 6.62
CA ARG A 90 12.64 14.82 7.96
C ARG A 90 11.13 15.04 7.85
N ALA A 91 10.37 14.03 8.24
CA ALA A 91 8.92 14.09 8.37
C ALA A 91 8.53 15.20 9.37
N GLU A 92 7.42 15.90 9.11
CA GLU A 92 6.94 16.91 10.06
C GLU A 92 6.40 16.29 11.35
N ARG A 93 5.85 15.06 11.26
CA ARG A 93 5.24 14.35 12.39
C ARG A 93 6.08 13.18 12.86
N GLN A 94 5.73 12.64 14.03
CA GLN A 94 6.54 11.63 14.72
C GLN A 94 6.71 10.32 13.94
N ALA A 95 5.70 9.88 13.20
CA ALA A 95 5.73 8.63 12.48
C ALA A 95 5.39 8.83 11.00
N VAL A 96 6.25 8.30 10.12
CA VAL A 96 5.94 8.14 8.70
C VAL A 96 4.91 7.02 8.58
N THR A 97 3.85 7.25 7.81
CA THR A 97 2.73 6.30 7.68
C THR A 97 2.53 5.81 6.24
N ALA A 98 3.01 6.58 5.26
CA ALA A 98 3.05 6.16 3.86
C ALA A 98 4.15 6.90 3.10
N LEU A 99 4.62 6.29 2.00
CA LEU A 99 5.63 6.86 1.11
C LEU A 99 5.25 6.59 -0.35
N ALA A 100 5.56 7.54 -1.23
CA ALA A 100 5.50 7.33 -2.67
C ALA A 100 6.66 8.05 -3.36
N VAL A 101 7.09 7.51 -4.50
CA VAL A 101 8.05 8.15 -5.40
C VAL A 101 7.34 8.46 -6.72
N SER A 102 7.53 9.66 -7.27
CA SER A 102 6.91 10.03 -8.55
C SER A 102 7.43 9.18 -9.69
N ALA A 103 6.65 9.02 -10.77
CA ALA A 103 7.02 8.20 -11.93
C ALA A 103 8.34 8.63 -12.59
N ASP A 104 8.64 9.94 -12.58
CA ASP A 104 9.90 10.49 -13.08
C ASP A 104 11.08 10.39 -12.09
N GLY A 105 10.82 9.93 -10.86
CA GLY A 105 11.81 9.75 -9.80
C GLY A 105 12.38 11.05 -9.21
N HIS A 106 11.76 12.20 -9.46
CA HIS A 106 12.25 13.47 -8.91
C HIS A 106 11.60 13.88 -7.60
N LEU A 107 10.40 13.37 -7.29
CA LEU A 107 9.63 13.74 -6.10
C LEU A 107 9.37 12.54 -5.19
N ILE A 108 9.29 12.84 -3.90
CA ILE A 108 8.88 11.95 -2.83
C ILE A 108 7.67 12.59 -2.15
N ALA A 109 6.61 11.82 -1.97
CA ALA A 109 5.53 12.15 -1.07
C ALA A 109 5.74 11.39 0.25
N VAL A 110 5.62 12.11 1.36
CA VAL A 110 5.74 11.57 2.72
C VAL A 110 4.47 11.93 3.46
N ALA A 111 3.72 10.92 3.90
CA ALA A 111 2.67 11.10 4.88
C ALA A 111 3.22 10.77 6.26
N SER A 112 2.89 11.61 7.23
CA SER A 112 3.28 11.39 8.62
C SER A 112 2.19 11.85 9.58
N SER A 113 2.05 11.16 10.70
CA SER A 113 1.09 11.49 11.77
C SER A 113 1.80 11.52 13.13
N ASP A 114 1.24 12.29 14.06
CA ASP A 114 1.61 12.22 15.46
C ASP A 114 0.94 11.02 16.14
N ILE A 115 1.57 10.48 17.18
CA ILE A 115 1.07 9.30 17.90
C ILE A 115 0.66 9.70 19.31
N GLN A 116 -0.56 9.34 19.71
CA GLN A 116 -1.05 9.55 21.06
C GLN A 116 -0.49 8.47 21.99
N ALA A 117 0.30 8.88 22.98
CA ALA A 117 1.04 7.97 23.85
C ALA A 117 0.17 6.96 24.62
N ASP A 118 -1.07 7.30 24.94
CA ASP A 118 -1.93 6.48 25.81
C ASP A 118 -2.65 5.34 25.08
N TYR A 119 -2.89 5.49 23.77
CA TYR A 119 -3.70 4.55 22.98
C TYR A 119 -3.03 4.08 21.69
N GLY A 120 -1.89 4.65 21.31
CA GLY A 120 -1.22 4.35 20.03
C GLY A 120 -2.01 4.83 18.81
N LEU A 121 -3.02 5.68 19.01
CA LEU A 121 -3.83 6.26 17.94
C LEU A 121 -3.04 7.36 17.24
N TYR A 122 -3.18 7.41 15.92
CA TYR A 122 -2.59 8.48 15.11
C TYR A 122 -3.50 9.69 15.11
N TYR A 123 -2.92 10.89 15.00
CA TYR A 123 -3.64 12.14 14.83
C TYR A 123 -2.75 13.16 14.13
N ASP A 124 -3.34 14.26 13.67
CA ASP A 124 -2.62 15.40 13.08
C ASP A 124 -1.72 14.98 11.91
N THR A 125 -2.35 14.43 10.87
CA THR A 125 -1.68 13.94 9.67
C THR A 125 -1.20 15.07 8.78
N GLN A 126 -0.06 14.86 8.13
CA GLN A 126 0.54 15.82 7.22
C GLN A 126 1.14 15.14 6.00
N ILE A 127 1.02 15.80 4.85
CA ILE A 127 1.62 15.38 3.58
C ILE A 127 2.73 16.38 3.22
N GLN A 128 3.96 15.89 3.17
CA GLN A 128 5.10 16.63 2.61
C GLN A 128 5.42 16.11 1.22
N ILE A 129 5.69 17.04 0.31
CA ILE A 129 6.29 16.75 -1.00
C ILE A 129 7.68 17.34 -0.99
N ALA A 130 8.67 16.52 -1.31
CA ALA A 130 10.05 16.97 -1.46
C ALA A 130 10.67 16.37 -2.71
N THR A 131 11.76 16.96 -3.18
CA THR A 131 12.60 16.40 -4.23
C THR A 131 13.44 15.24 -3.69
N THR A 132 13.95 14.38 -4.58
CA THR A 132 14.79 13.24 -4.18
C THR A 132 16.16 13.63 -3.61
N ASP A 133 16.59 14.88 -3.75
CA ASP A 133 17.76 15.44 -3.04
C ASP A 133 17.40 16.07 -1.67
N GLY A 134 16.12 15.99 -1.26
CA GLY A 134 15.64 16.36 0.07
C GLY A 134 15.13 17.81 0.20
N GLN A 135 14.90 18.53 -0.91
CA GLN A 135 14.34 19.87 -0.84
C GLN A 135 12.82 19.85 -0.75
N LEU A 136 12.25 20.52 0.25
CA LEU A 136 10.81 20.63 0.41
C LEU A 136 10.21 21.45 -0.75
N VAL A 137 9.20 20.88 -1.42
CA VAL A 137 8.43 21.51 -2.49
C VAL A 137 7.14 22.11 -1.94
N SER A 138 6.40 21.32 -1.17
CA SER A 138 5.15 21.73 -0.54
C SER A 138 4.89 20.90 0.71
N ASN A 139 4.00 21.42 1.54
CA ASN A 139 3.57 20.77 2.77
C ASN A 139 2.13 21.21 3.05
N PHE A 140 1.24 20.26 3.31
CA PHE A 140 -0.17 20.52 3.55
C PHE A 140 -0.79 19.46 4.45
N GLU A 141 -1.85 19.86 5.13
CA GLU A 141 -2.63 19.01 6.02
C GLU A 141 -3.88 18.55 5.26
N PRO A 142 -4.19 17.25 5.28
CA PRO A 142 -5.50 16.76 4.90
C PRO A 142 -6.58 17.39 5.81
N ASP A 143 -7.84 17.43 5.37
CA ASP A 143 -8.93 18.02 6.16
C ASP A 143 -9.03 17.36 7.56
N THR A 144 -9.56 18.10 8.54
CA THR A 144 -9.23 17.96 9.98
C THR A 144 -9.64 16.64 10.66
N ASP A 145 -10.28 15.73 9.95
CA ASP A 145 -10.78 14.45 10.48
C ASP A 145 -9.96 13.24 10.01
N ILE A 146 -8.88 13.44 9.22
CA ILE A 146 -7.97 12.36 8.79
C ILE A 146 -6.91 12.11 9.85
N GLU A 147 -6.84 10.88 10.36
CA GLU A 147 -5.91 10.48 11.43
C GLU A 147 -4.67 9.73 10.89
N ILE A 148 -4.80 9.01 9.77
CA ILE A 148 -3.66 8.35 9.11
C ILE A 148 -3.87 8.21 7.60
N ILE A 149 -2.78 8.36 6.84
CA ILE A 149 -2.71 7.95 5.43
C ILE A 149 -1.90 6.66 5.38
N THR A 150 -2.49 5.61 4.80
CA THR A 150 -1.88 4.27 4.71
C THR A 150 -1.20 4.03 3.38
N ASP A 151 -1.72 4.61 2.31
CA ASP A 151 -1.18 4.46 0.95
C ASP A 151 -1.15 5.79 0.21
N MET A 152 -0.14 5.94 -0.64
CA MET A 152 0.00 7.09 -1.52
C MET A 152 0.49 6.68 -2.91
N PHE A 153 -0.02 7.36 -3.93
CA PHE A 153 0.42 7.17 -5.30
C PHE A 153 0.52 8.52 -6.00
N PHE A 154 1.59 8.75 -6.75
CA PHE A 154 1.63 9.90 -7.65
C PHE A 154 0.79 9.63 -8.90
N GLY A 155 0.08 10.65 -9.38
CA GLY A 155 -0.49 10.62 -10.72
C GLY A 155 0.63 10.67 -11.77
N GLU A 156 0.51 9.91 -12.85
CA GLU A 156 1.59 9.75 -13.84
C GLU A 156 1.85 11.00 -14.68
N GLU A 157 0.80 11.72 -15.09
CA GLU A 157 0.91 12.86 -16.00
C GLU A 157 0.69 14.22 -15.34
N ASP A 158 0.18 14.22 -14.11
CA ASP A 158 -0.26 15.42 -13.40
C ASP A 158 0.39 15.47 -12.02
N MET A 159 0.98 16.62 -11.68
CA MET A 159 1.52 16.98 -10.35
C MET A 159 0.45 16.82 -9.25
N SER A 160 0.19 15.58 -8.87
CA SER A 160 -0.91 15.15 -8.03
C SER A 160 -0.51 13.91 -7.26
N VAL A 161 -1.06 13.81 -6.05
CA VAL A 161 -0.86 12.65 -5.17
C VAL A 161 -2.23 12.17 -4.73
N LEU A 162 -2.47 10.88 -4.89
CA LEU A 162 -3.65 10.17 -4.43
C LEU A 162 -3.33 9.58 -3.06
N THR A 163 -4.22 9.77 -2.09
CA THR A 163 -4.06 9.27 -0.73
C THR A 163 -5.25 8.39 -0.36
N HIS A 164 -4.97 7.32 0.38
CA HIS A 164 -5.98 6.52 1.08
C HIS A 164 -5.89 6.88 2.56
N ASN A 165 -6.99 7.45 3.06
CA ASN A 165 -7.11 8.11 4.35
C ASN A 165 -7.99 7.25 5.25
N VAL A 166 -7.47 6.87 6.40
CA VAL A 166 -8.18 6.00 7.34
C VAL A 166 -8.57 6.80 8.58
N TRP A 167 -9.79 6.56 9.05
CA TRP A 167 -10.24 7.07 10.34
C TRP A 167 -10.33 5.91 11.37
N PRO A 168 -9.40 5.82 12.33
CA PRO A 168 -9.43 4.87 13.42
C PRO A 168 -10.79 4.83 14.13
N GLY A 169 -11.43 3.66 14.08
CA GLY A 169 -12.70 3.42 14.76
C GLY A 169 -13.95 3.77 13.95
N TYR A 170 -13.82 4.22 12.69
CA TYR A 170 -14.94 4.34 11.76
C TYR A 170 -14.92 3.24 10.69
N PHE A 171 -16.10 2.84 10.22
CA PHE A 171 -16.25 1.90 9.11
C PHE A 171 -16.30 2.70 7.80
N GLY A 172 -15.15 2.90 7.17
CA GLY A 172 -15.06 3.59 5.90
C GLY A 172 -13.85 4.49 5.85
N ASP A 173 -12.97 4.19 4.91
CA ASP A 173 -11.82 5.02 4.61
C ASP A 173 -12.12 5.89 3.40
N ASP A 174 -11.52 7.07 3.40
CA ASP A 174 -11.65 8.03 2.32
C ASP A 174 -10.46 7.95 1.37
N ILE A 175 -10.67 8.47 0.17
CA ILE A 175 -9.58 8.76 -0.76
C ILE A 175 -9.64 10.22 -1.14
N ALA A 176 -8.49 10.80 -1.46
CA ALA A 176 -8.41 12.14 -1.98
C ALA A 176 -7.26 12.28 -2.96
N LEU A 177 -7.50 13.03 -4.05
CA LEU A 177 -6.47 13.45 -4.97
C LEU A 177 -6.13 14.91 -4.70
N TRP A 178 -4.86 15.18 -4.47
CA TRP A 178 -4.34 16.49 -4.11
C TRP A 178 -3.53 17.09 -5.24
N ASN A 179 -3.50 18.41 -5.33
CA ASN A 179 -2.50 19.11 -6.13
C ASN A 179 -1.19 19.21 -5.35
N VAL A 180 -0.12 18.63 -5.90
CA VAL A 180 1.19 18.55 -5.23
C VAL A 180 1.82 19.92 -4.99
N VAL A 181 1.51 20.93 -5.80
CA VAL A 181 2.11 22.28 -5.65
C VAL A 181 1.34 23.13 -4.66
N THR A 182 0.00 23.11 -4.72
CA THR A 182 -0.84 23.99 -3.90
C THR A 182 -1.32 23.35 -2.60
N GLY A 183 -1.25 22.01 -2.49
CA GLY A 183 -1.81 21.26 -1.37
C GLY A 183 -3.34 21.25 -1.30
N SER A 184 -4.01 21.76 -2.34
CA SER A 184 -5.48 21.80 -2.38
C SER A 184 -6.07 20.50 -2.93
N PRO A 185 -7.18 19.99 -2.38
CA PRO A 185 -7.85 18.82 -2.93
C PRO A 185 -8.38 19.12 -4.34
N ARG A 186 -8.15 18.21 -5.28
CA ARG A 186 -8.75 18.22 -6.62
C ARG A 186 -10.13 17.55 -6.59
N TRP A 187 -10.23 16.43 -5.89
CA TRP A 187 -11.47 15.72 -5.60
C TRP A 187 -11.24 14.73 -4.45
N ASN A 188 -12.33 14.28 -3.82
CA ASN A 188 -12.32 13.26 -2.77
C ASN A 188 -13.31 12.11 -3.07
N TYR A 189 -13.42 11.17 -2.13
CA TYR A 189 -14.34 10.04 -2.22
C TYR A 189 -15.79 10.44 -2.51
N ASN A 190 -16.29 11.51 -1.89
CA ASN A 190 -17.65 12.01 -2.11
C ASN A 190 -17.83 12.51 -3.55
N ASP A 191 -16.83 13.20 -4.10
CA ASP A 191 -16.86 13.62 -5.51
C ASP A 191 -16.89 12.41 -6.46
N LEU A 192 -16.09 11.38 -6.18
CA LEU A 192 -16.02 10.16 -6.98
C LEU A 192 -17.35 9.39 -6.98
N THR A 193 -17.95 9.24 -5.80
CA THR A 193 -19.18 8.45 -5.61
C THR A 193 -20.47 9.23 -5.87
N SER A 194 -20.42 10.56 -5.99
CA SER A 194 -21.59 11.42 -6.23
C SER A 194 -22.44 11.04 -7.44
N ASN A 195 -21.84 10.41 -8.46
CA ASN A 195 -22.52 9.99 -9.68
C ASN A 195 -23.04 8.54 -9.63
N LEU A 196 -22.80 7.80 -8.54
CA LEU A 196 -23.36 6.47 -8.37
C LEU A 196 -24.87 6.58 -8.26
N GLN A 197 -25.57 5.80 -9.09
CA GLN A 197 -27.03 5.72 -8.99
C GLN A 197 -27.38 5.10 -7.64
N THR A 198 -28.36 5.70 -6.98
CA THR A 198 -28.86 5.32 -5.65
C THR A 198 -28.95 3.81 -5.42
N LEU A 199 -28.30 3.32 -4.35
CA LEU A 199 -28.63 2.07 -3.63
C LEU A 199 -28.23 0.74 -4.31
N SER A 200 -27.01 0.60 -4.86
CA SER A 200 -26.54 -0.73 -5.26
C SER A 200 -25.90 -1.48 -4.10
N ASP A 201 -26.17 -2.78 -4.03
CA ASP A 201 -25.47 -3.78 -3.20
C ASP A 201 -24.03 -4.05 -3.66
N SER A 202 -23.52 -3.28 -4.63
CA SER A 202 -22.16 -3.34 -5.18
C SER A 202 -21.51 -1.96 -5.23
N ASP A 203 -22.05 -1.01 -4.47
CA ASP A 203 -21.40 0.27 -4.21
C ASP A 203 -20.41 0.11 -3.04
N PRO A 204 -19.27 0.83 -3.09
CA PRO A 204 -18.29 0.79 -2.01
C PRO A 204 -18.91 1.32 -0.72
N LEU A 205 -18.87 0.51 0.33
CA LEU A 205 -19.24 0.89 1.69
C LEU A 205 -18.03 1.41 2.46
N ALA A 206 -16.92 0.69 2.37
CA ALA A 206 -15.67 1.04 3.01
C ALA A 206 -14.51 0.63 2.11
N ILE A 207 -13.62 1.56 1.78
CA ILE A 207 -12.35 1.24 1.13
C ILE A 207 -11.40 0.74 2.21
N THR A 208 -10.64 -0.32 1.96
CA THR A 208 -9.62 -0.85 2.88
C THR A 208 -8.27 -1.03 2.22
N THR A 209 -8.21 -0.90 0.90
CA THR A 209 -6.99 -0.90 0.11
C THR A 209 -7.20 -0.14 -1.19
N MET A 210 -6.11 0.41 -1.70
CA MET A 210 -6.09 1.11 -2.97
C MET A 210 -4.84 0.71 -3.77
N THR A 211 -5.01 0.62 -5.08
CA THR A 211 -3.89 0.58 -6.02
C THR A 211 -4.23 1.46 -7.20
N PHE A 212 -3.18 1.99 -7.82
CA PHE A 212 -3.28 2.95 -8.91
C PHE A 212 -2.33 2.54 -10.00
N GLN A 213 -2.83 2.54 -11.23
CA GLN A 213 -2.05 2.21 -12.40
C GLN A 213 -2.60 2.95 -13.62
N ASP A 214 -1.72 3.61 -14.36
CA ASP A 214 -2.05 4.50 -15.48
C ASP A 214 -3.06 5.58 -15.05
N ASP A 215 -4.34 5.41 -15.42
CA ASP A 215 -5.46 6.29 -15.08
C ASP A 215 -6.61 5.55 -14.38
N ILE A 216 -6.34 4.32 -13.93
CA ILE A 216 -7.31 3.45 -13.28
C ILE A 216 -6.96 3.37 -11.80
N ILE A 217 -7.92 3.77 -10.97
CA ILE A 217 -7.86 3.51 -9.53
C ILE A 217 -8.67 2.25 -9.27
N LEU A 218 -8.06 1.32 -8.54
CA LEU A 218 -8.75 0.19 -7.95
C LEU A 218 -8.96 0.47 -6.48
N LEU A 219 -10.21 0.42 -6.06
CA LEU A 219 -10.65 0.60 -4.67
C LEU A 219 -11.20 -0.73 -4.18
N GLY A 220 -10.46 -1.38 -3.28
CA GLY A 220 -10.84 -2.65 -2.70
C GLY A 220 -11.41 -2.45 -1.31
N GLY A 221 -12.46 -3.18 -0.97
CA GLY A 221 -13.01 -3.15 0.37
C GLY A 221 -14.40 -3.77 0.44
N LEU A 222 -15.23 -3.25 1.35
CA LEU A 222 -16.57 -3.78 1.60
C LEU A 222 -17.58 -3.22 0.60
N ASP A 223 -18.39 -4.10 0.02
CA ASP A 223 -19.61 -3.76 -0.72
C ASP A 223 -20.76 -3.59 0.28
N GLY A 224 -21.59 -2.55 0.17
CA GLY A 224 -22.68 -2.39 1.12
C GLY A 224 -23.46 -1.09 1.05
N TYR A 225 -24.62 -1.09 1.70
CA TYR A 225 -25.40 0.12 1.92
C TYR A 225 -25.67 0.31 3.41
N TYR A 226 -25.33 1.51 3.90
CA TYR A 226 -25.75 2.12 5.17
C TYR A 226 -25.03 1.76 6.48
N ASN A 227 -24.43 0.58 6.69
CA ASN A 227 -23.56 0.27 7.86
C ASN A 227 -22.99 -1.16 7.84
N ASP A 228 -22.08 -1.41 8.79
CA ASP A 228 -21.45 -2.70 9.16
C ASP A 228 -22.39 -3.91 9.30
N ARG A 229 -23.69 -3.69 9.49
CA ARG A 229 -24.69 -4.78 9.58
C ARG A 229 -25.26 -5.22 8.23
N ASN A 230 -25.13 -4.40 7.20
CA ASN A 230 -25.75 -4.56 5.88
C ASN A 230 -24.74 -4.54 4.73
N PHE A 231 -23.50 -5.00 4.97
CA PHE A 231 -22.55 -5.25 3.88
C PHE A 231 -22.91 -6.55 3.14
N TYR A 232 -22.59 -6.60 1.84
CA TYR A 232 -22.92 -7.71 0.94
C TYR A 232 -21.71 -8.61 0.62
N GLY A 233 -20.51 -8.14 0.95
CA GLY A 233 -19.27 -8.86 0.76
C GLY A 233 -18.11 -7.91 0.56
N TYR A 234 -17.10 -8.38 -0.16
CA TYR A 234 -15.97 -7.58 -0.61
C TYR A 234 -15.98 -7.45 -2.13
N GLY A 235 -15.71 -6.24 -2.57
CA GLY A 235 -15.62 -5.85 -3.96
C GLY A 235 -14.32 -5.10 -4.25
N VAL A 236 -13.93 -5.14 -5.52
CA VAL A 236 -12.93 -4.22 -6.08
C VAL A 236 -13.62 -3.40 -7.15
N HIS A 237 -13.56 -2.08 -6.99
CA HIS A 237 -14.18 -1.11 -7.89
C HIS A 237 -13.10 -0.41 -8.71
N LEU A 238 -13.23 -0.48 -10.03
CA LEU A 238 -12.34 0.16 -10.98
C LEU A 238 -12.94 1.50 -11.38
N TRP A 239 -12.16 2.57 -11.27
CA TRP A 239 -12.56 3.93 -11.59
C TRP A 239 -11.58 4.58 -12.54
N ASP A 240 -12.09 5.27 -13.55
CA ASP A 240 -11.28 6.14 -14.39
C ASP A 240 -11.07 7.47 -13.65
N ILE A 241 -9.83 7.82 -13.38
CA ILE A 241 -9.46 8.98 -12.56
C ILE A 241 -9.83 10.31 -13.23
N ARG A 242 -9.77 10.37 -14.56
CA ARG A 242 -9.98 11.61 -15.33
C ARG A 242 -11.46 11.95 -15.44
N THR A 243 -12.26 10.94 -15.69
CA THR A 243 -13.71 11.06 -15.86
C THR A 243 -14.47 10.91 -14.54
N ARG A 244 -13.85 10.30 -13.52
CA ARG A 244 -14.48 9.95 -12.23
C ARG A 244 -15.71 9.05 -12.41
N HIS A 245 -15.66 8.16 -13.40
CA HIS A 245 -16.70 7.18 -13.65
C HIS A 245 -16.22 5.79 -13.26
N ARG A 246 -17.11 5.04 -12.61
CA ARG A 246 -16.87 3.62 -12.32
C ARG A 246 -16.86 2.85 -13.63
N ILE A 247 -15.71 2.26 -13.94
CA ILE A 247 -15.50 1.37 -15.09
C ILE A 247 -16.18 0.04 -14.80
N LYS A 248 -15.94 -0.52 -13.59
CA LYS A 248 -16.38 -1.87 -13.24
C LYS A 248 -16.41 -2.12 -11.74
N THR A 249 -17.21 -3.10 -11.33
CA THR A 249 -17.11 -3.76 -10.02
C THR A 249 -16.82 -5.25 -10.21
N ILE A 250 -15.88 -5.79 -9.45
CA ILE A 250 -15.59 -7.23 -9.35
C ILE A 250 -15.89 -7.66 -7.91
N ARG A 251 -16.88 -8.54 -7.74
CA ARG A 251 -17.15 -9.16 -6.44
C ARG A 251 -16.16 -10.29 -6.22
N VAL A 252 -15.34 -10.16 -5.20
CA VAL A 252 -14.26 -11.10 -4.88
C VAL A 252 -14.63 -12.03 -3.73
N ARG A 253 -15.55 -11.63 -2.86
CA ARG A 253 -16.05 -12.48 -1.76
C ARG A 253 -17.47 -12.07 -1.38
N SER A 254 -18.40 -13.01 -1.28
CA SER A 254 -19.73 -12.73 -0.71
C SER A 254 -19.67 -12.69 0.82
N ARG A 255 -20.59 -11.96 1.46
CA ARG A 255 -20.78 -12.01 2.91
C ARG A 255 -21.04 -13.46 3.37
N PHE A 256 -20.34 -13.88 4.41
CA PHE A 256 -20.66 -15.08 5.20
C PHE A 256 -21.51 -14.69 6.43
N ASP A 257 -22.06 -15.67 7.15
CA ASP A 257 -22.98 -15.48 8.29
C ASP A 257 -22.53 -14.42 9.32
N GLU A 258 -23.45 -13.96 10.19
CA GLU A 258 -23.29 -12.85 11.16
C GLU A 258 -22.01 -12.88 12.04
N SER A 259 -21.31 -14.01 12.15
CA SER A 259 -20.08 -14.15 12.95
C SER A 259 -18.86 -13.42 12.38
N ASP A 260 -18.83 -13.14 11.07
CA ASP A 260 -17.64 -12.54 10.42
C ASP A 260 -17.52 -11.03 10.69
N ILE A 261 -18.57 -10.36 11.17
CA ILE A 261 -18.59 -8.90 11.41
C ILE A 261 -17.43 -8.43 12.31
N TYR A 262 -16.96 -9.29 13.23
CA TYR A 262 -15.90 -8.94 14.17
C TYR A 262 -14.48 -9.26 13.69
N SER A 263 -14.34 -9.89 12.52
CA SER A 263 -13.05 -10.24 11.91
C SER A 263 -13.15 -9.95 10.41
N MET A 264 -13.19 -8.66 10.07
CA MET A 264 -13.12 -8.17 8.69
C MET A 264 -11.64 -7.93 8.35
N PRO A 265 -10.92 -8.91 7.77
CA PRO A 265 -9.52 -8.70 7.43
C PRO A 265 -9.41 -7.65 6.32
N GLY A 266 -8.32 -6.88 6.34
CA GLY A 266 -7.96 -6.00 5.23
C GLY A 266 -7.85 -6.82 3.93
N LEU A 267 -8.37 -6.27 2.85
CA LEU A 267 -8.19 -6.82 1.51
C LEU A 267 -6.81 -6.39 1.02
N LEU A 268 -6.02 -7.33 0.53
CA LEU A 268 -4.81 -7.04 -0.24
C LEU A 268 -5.13 -7.19 -1.71
N MET A 269 -4.56 -6.35 -2.56
CA MET A 269 -4.74 -6.45 -4.01
C MET A 269 -3.52 -6.05 -4.81
N ALA A 270 -3.39 -6.65 -5.99
CA ALA A 270 -2.45 -6.25 -7.02
C ALA A 270 -3.13 -6.39 -8.39
N PHE A 271 -2.81 -5.50 -9.32
CA PHE A 271 -3.45 -5.40 -10.62
C PHE A 271 -2.41 -5.40 -11.73
N ASP A 272 -2.70 -6.15 -12.78
CA ASP A 272 -2.00 -6.09 -14.07
C ASP A 272 -2.94 -5.42 -15.06
N SER A 273 -2.56 -4.25 -15.57
CA SER A 273 -3.30 -3.47 -16.57
C SER A 273 -3.11 -3.99 -18.00
N GLN A 274 -2.00 -4.66 -18.29
CA GLN A 274 -1.67 -5.18 -19.62
C GLN A 274 -2.39 -6.49 -19.91
N ARG A 275 -2.46 -7.39 -18.92
CA ARG A 275 -3.27 -8.59 -18.93
C ARG A 275 -4.22 -8.41 -17.75
N PRO A 276 -5.46 -7.95 -17.97
CA PRO A 276 -6.34 -7.42 -16.92
C PRO A 276 -6.71 -8.51 -15.90
N ILE A 277 -5.79 -8.81 -14.98
CA ILE A 277 -5.82 -9.82 -13.93
C ILE A 277 -5.73 -9.08 -12.61
N LEU A 278 -6.66 -9.42 -11.72
CA LEU A 278 -6.72 -8.91 -10.35
C LEU A 278 -6.36 -10.04 -9.39
N ALA A 279 -5.28 -9.88 -8.64
CA ALA A 279 -4.96 -10.73 -7.51
C ALA A 279 -5.55 -10.12 -6.22
N THR A 280 -6.19 -10.94 -5.41
CA THR A 280 -6.79 -10.51 -4.12
C THR A 280 -6.50 -11.51 -3.01
N SER A 281 -6.28 -11.03 -1.79
CA SER A 281 -6.14 -11.86 -0.59
C SER A 281 -6.84 -11.23 0.61
N PHE A 282 -7.40 -12.05 1.50
CA PHE A 282 -8.15 -11.60 2.67
C PHE A 282 -7.38 -11.80 3.98
N GLY A 283 -6.05 -11.68 3.93
CA GLY A 283 -5.19 -12.00 5.06
C GLY A 283 -5.29 -13.46 5.54
N ASP A 284 -5.97 -14.32 4.77
CA ASP A 284 -5.94 -15.77 4.93
C ASP A 284 -4.73 -16.34 4.18
N SER A 285 -4.64 -17.66 4.10
CA SER A 285 -3.54 -18.32 3.41
C SER A 285 -3.74 -18.41 1.90
N SER A 286 -4.64 -17.61 1.31
CA SER A 286 -4.97 -17.70 -0.12
C SER A 286 -4.77 -16.39 -0.88
N VAL A 287 -4.41 -16.51 -2.16
CA VAL A 287 -4.48 -15.44 -3.15
C VAL A 287 -5.36 -15.92 -4.29
N GLN A 288 -6.43 -15.18 -4.57
CA GLN A 288 -7.36 -15.48 -5.66
C GLN A 288 -7.08 -14.58 -6.85
N PHE A 289 -7.11 -15.16 -8.06
CA PHE A 289 -6.86 -14.45 -9.30
C PHE A 289 -8.16 -14.35 -10.10
N HIS A 290 -8.48 -13.15 -10.57
CA HIS A 290 -9.71 -12.85 -11.31
C HIS A 290 -9.38 -12.21 -12.65
N GLU A 291 -10.03 -12.67 -13.72
CA GLU A 291 -10.04 -11.97 -14.99
C GLU A 291 -10.94 -10.74 -14.88
N VAL A 292 -10.39 -9.54 -15.03
CA VAL A 292 -11.12 -8.29 -14.84
C VAL A 292 -12.24 -8.11 -15.87
N GLU A 293 -12.08 -8.56 -17.11
CA GLU A 293 -13.12 -8.44 -18.15
C GLU A 293 -14.38 -9.25 -17.84
N THR A 294 -14.26 -10.40 -17.19
CA THR A 294 -15.43 -11.25 -16.87
C THR A 294 -15.79 -11.24 -15.39
N GLY A 295 -14.89 -10.79 -14.53
CA GLY A 295 -14.96 -10.92 -13.08
C GLY A 295 -14.82 -12.36 -12.58
N LYS A 296 -14.50 -13.32 -13.46
CA LYS A 296 -14.41 -14.73 -13.08
C LYS A 296 -13.08 -15.02 -12.42
N ARG A 297 -13.12 -15.85 -11.36
CA ARG A 297 -11.92 -16.45 -10.78
C ARG A 297 -11.27 -17.40 -11.79
N ILE A 298 -10.00 -17.16 -12.12
CA ILE A 298 -9.21 -17.94 -13.08
C ILE A 298 -8.14 -18.80 -12.41
N GLY A 299 -7.84 -18.54 -11.14
CA GLY A 299 -6.87 -19.32 -10.38
C GLY A 299 -6.88 -18.99 -8.89
N GLU A 300 -6.10 -19.76 -8.14
CA GLU A 300 -5.90 -19.61 -6.71
C GLU A 300 -4.51 -20.14 -6.33
N PHE A 301 -3.83 -19.43 -5.44
CA PHE A 301 -2.63 -19.87 -4.75
C PHE A 301 -2.95 -20.04 -3.26
N THR A 302 -2.32 -21.01 -2.59
CA THR A 302 -2.49 -21.25 -1.15
C THR A 302 -1.14 -21.52 -0.49
N SER A 303 -0.78 -20.75 0.53
CA SER A 303 0.49 -20.78 1.26
C SER A 303 0.53 -21.77 2.45
N GLU A 304 -0.28 -22.84 2.40
CA GLU A 304 -0.30 -23.92 3.41
C GLU A 304 -0.23 -23.46 4.89
N GLN A 305 -1.22 -22.68 5.33
CA GLN A 305 -1.42 -22.18 6.71
C GLN A 305 -0.69 -20.89 7.11
N GLU A 306 0.14 -20.32 6.25
CA GLU A 306 0.74 -19.00 6.50
C GLU A 306 -0.17 -17.87 6.03
N HIS A 307 -0.35 -16.81 6.82
CA HIS A 307 -1.15 -15.67 6.39
C HIS A 307 -0.43 -14.88 5.31
N VAL A 308 -1.14 -14.49 4.26
CA VAL A 308 -0.62 -13.54 3.27
C VAL A 308 -0.62 -12.15 3.89
N ARG A 309 0.54 -11.49 3.86
CA ARG A 309 0.77 -10.16 4.46
C ARG A 309 0.83 -9.05 3.44
N GLN A 310 1.36 -9.32 2.26
CA GLN A 310 1.48 -8.35 1.18
C GLN A 310 1.52 -9.08 -0.16
N ILE A 311 0.95 -8.48 -1.19
CA ILE A 311 1.11 -8.91 -2.58
C ILE A 311 1.52 -7.72 -3.44
N VAL A 312 2.51 -7.89 -4.30
CA VAL A 312 3.05 -6.79 -5.12
C VAL A 312 3.34 -7.28 -6.54
N MET A 313 2.76 -6.59 -7.52
CA MET A 313 3.02 -6.83 -8.95
C MET A 313 4.41 -6.33 -9.33
N ASN A 314 5.13 -7.07 -10.16
CA ASN A 314 6.39 -6.58 -10.72
C ASN A 314 6.15 -5.52 -11.80
N PRO A 315 7.19 -4.76 -12.18
CA PRO A 315 7.05 -3.65 -13.13
C PRO A 315 6.61 -4.10 -14.53
N ASP A 316 7.05 -5.30 -14.96
CA ASP A 316 6.72 -5.88 -16.26
C ASP A 316 5.36 -6.60 -16.28
N GLN A 317 4.68 -6.69 -15.13
CA GLN A 317 3.32 -7.21 -14.96
C GLN A 317 3.15 -8.67 -15.38
N ASP A 318 4.15 -9.49 -15.12
CA ASP A 318 4.11 -10.93 -15.37
C ASP A 318 4.34 -11.76 -14.11
N LEU A 319 4.88 -11.16 -13.05
CA LEU A 319 5.17 -11.80 -11.77
C LEU A 319 4.49 -11.09 -10.60
N LEU A 320 3.98 -11.90 -9.66
CA LEU A 320 3.47 -11.45 -8.38
C LEU A 320 4.37 -11.95 -7.25
N ALA A 321 4.89 -11.04 -6.42
CA ALA A 321 5.52 -11.41 -5.17
C ALA A 321 4.45 -11.49 -4.07
N ILE A 322 4.43 -12.61 -3.34
CA ILE A 322 3.48 -12.90 -2.26
C ILE A 322 4.29 -13.08 -0.99
N LEU A 323 4.19 -12.10 -0.09
CA LEU A 323 4.80 -12.15 1.25
C LEU A 323 3.83 -12.84 2.21
N THR A 324 4.32 -13.85 2.90
CA THR A 324 3.62 -14.54 3.99
C THR A 324 4.31 -14.30 5.33
N ASP A 325 3.81 -14.92 6.39
CA ASP A 325 4.47 -14.89 7.70
C ASP A 325 5.92 -15.41 7.68
N GLU A 326 6.24 -16.40 6.84
CA GLU A 326 7.55 -17.08 6.86
C GLU A 326 8.30 -17.06 5.53
N ASN A 327 7.63 -16.75 4.42
CA ASN A 327 8.17 -16.91 3.08
C ASN A 327 7.83 -15.74 2.16
N VAL A 328 8.58 -15.66 1.06
CA VAL A 328 8.18 -14.93 -0.15
C VAL A 328 8.04 -15.95 -1.28
N ALA A 329 6.89 -15.98 -1.94
CA ALA A 329 6.66 -16.75 -3.15
C ALA A 329 6.58 -15.82 -4.36
N ILE A 330 7.21 -16.22 -5.48
CA ILE A 330 7.09 -15.55 -6.77
C ILE A 330 6.18 -16.39 -7.66
N PHE A 331 5.06 -15.80 -8.05
CA PHE A 331 4.03 -16.44 -8.84
C PHE A 331 4.04 -15.85 -10.25
N ASP A 332 4.14 -16.72 -11.25
CA ASP A 332 4.08 -16.35 -12.66
C ASP A 332 2.61 -16.35 -13.11
N LEU A 333 2.15 -15.20 -13.62
CA LEU A 333 0.75 -14.98 -14.01
C LEU A 333 0.40 -15.59 -15.37
N GLU A 334 1.37 -15.88 -16.22
CA GLU A 334 1.15 -16.52 -17.50
C GLU A 334 1.06 -18.04 -17.34
N MET A 335 1.98 -18.61 -16.57
CA MET A 335 2.01 -20.05 -16.25
C MET A 335 1.03 -20.43 -15.15
N MET A 336 0.53 -19.45 -14.38
CA MET A 336 -0.34 -19.63 -13.22
C MET A 336 0.24 -20.60 -12.17
N GLN A 337 1.53 -20.42 -11.85
CA GLN A 337 2.23 -21.25 -10.87
C GLN A 337 3.38 -20.51 -10.18
N ILE A 338 3.85 -21.07 -9.07
CA ILE A 338 5.05 -20.58 -8.37
C ILE A 338 6.29 -20.92 -9.21
N VAL A 339 7.16 -19.94 -9.40
CA VAL A 339 8.44 -20.10 -10.12
C VAL A 339 9.65 -19.98 -9.19
N ALA A 340 9.49 -19.35 -8.03
CA ALA A 340 10.50 -19.29 -6.98
C ALA A 340 9.86 -19.11 -5.60
N SER A 341 10.53 -19.55 -4.55
CA SER A 341 10.19 -19.20 -3.18
C SER A 341 11.42 -19.23 -2.28
N PHE A 342 11.40 -18.45 -1.20
CA PHE A 342 12.47 -18.42 -0.21
C PHE A 342 11.94 -18.02 1.17
N SER A 343 12.62 -18.53 2.21
CA SER A 343 12.25 -18.27 3.61
C SER A 343 12.86 -16.97 4.12
N LEU A 344 12.04 -16.21 4.86
CA LEU A 344 12.45 -14.99 5.54
C LEU A 344 13.46 -15.26 6.67
N LEU A 345 13.44 -16.45 7.28
CA LEU A 345 14.35 -16.82 8.38
C LEU A 345 15.85 -16.70 8.01
N ASN A 346 16.16 -16.78 6.71
CA ASN A 346 17.53 -16.65 6.22
C ASN A 346 17.92 -15.20 5.87
N ILE A 347 17.00 -14.24 6.05
CA ILE A 347 17.11 -12.83 5.62
C ILE A 347 16.93 -11.85 6.79
N ILE A 348 15.98 -12.13 7.69
CA ILE A 348 15.53 -11.21 8.76
C ILE A 348 15.98 -11.58 10.17
#